data_AF-A0A2N9LJQ4-F1
#
_entry.id   AF-A0A2N9LJQ4-F1
#
_cell.length_a   1.000
_cell.length_b   1.000
_cell.length_c   1.000
_cell.angle_alpha   90.00
_cell.angle_beta   90.00
_cell.angle_gamma   90.00
#
_symmetry.space_group_name_H-M   'P 1'
#
loop_
_entity.id
_entity.type
_entity.pdbx_description
1 polymer ?
#
loop_
_entity_poly.entity_id
_entity_poly.type
_entity_poly.pdbx_seq_one_letter_code
_entity_poly.pdbx_strand_id
1 'polypeptide(L)' 'MGEFFRRICRKLGKPQAITATAHKLARIVYHLLSTREAYDESVFDKCEEEAFKRAEMRLRRQAAHLGFRIITAKEG' A
#
# COMPACT_ATOMS: atom_id res chain seq x y z
N MET A 1 0.31 -7.09 -5.38
CA MET A 1 0.82 -6.08 -6.38
C MET A 1 -0.24 -5.50 -7.33
N GLY A 2 -1.21 -6.25 -7.85
CA GLY A 2 -2.21 -5.72 -8.80
C GLY A 2 -3.03 -4.53 -8.28
N GLU A 3 -3.41 -4.54 -6.99
CA GLU A 3 -4.09 -3.41 -6.33
C GLU A 3 -3.22 -2.15 -6.24
N PHE A 4 -1.91 -2.29 -6.02
CA PHE A 4 -0.98 -1.16 -6.03
C PHE A 4 -0.95 -0.48 -7.41
N PHE A 5 -0.80 -1.27 -8.48
CA PHE A 5 -0.83 -0.75 -9.86
C PHE A 5 -2.16 -0.05 -10.17
N ARG A 6 -3.31 -0.68 -9.85
CA ARG A 6 -4.65 -0.08 -10.06
C ARG A 6 -4.80 1.25 -9.31
N ARG A 7 -4.37 1.31 -8.06
CA ARG A 7 -4.42 2.51 -7.22
C ARG A 7 -3.57 3.64 -7.78
N ILE A 8 -2.35 3.36 -8.27
CA ILE A 8 -1.51 4.39 -8.89
C ILE A 8 -2.06 4.78 -10.26
N CYS A 9 -2.54 3.82 -11.05
CA CYS A 9 -3.14 4.08 -12.35
C CYS A 9 -4.36 5.00 -12.25
N ARG A 10 -5.22 4.82 -11.23
CA ARG A 10 -6.37 5.70 -10.96
C ARG A 10 -5.97 7.12 -10.53
N LYS A 11 -4.80 7.29 -9.90
CA LYS A 11 -4.33 8.59 -9.38
C LYS A 11 -3.49 9.38 -10.38
N LEU A 12 -2.64 8.69 -11.15
CA LEU A 12 -1.52 9.28 -11.90
C LEU A 12 -1.46 8.82 -13.36
N GLY A 13 -2.33 7.88 -13.77
CA GLY A 13 -2.34 7.32 -15.12
C GLY A 13 -1.39 6.14 -15.34
N LYS A 14 -1.54 5.49 -16.50
CA LYS A 14 -0.81 4.26 -16.86
C LYS A 14 0.72 4.40 -16.86
N PRO A 15 1.33 5.42 -17.50
CA PRO A 15 2.79 5.51 -17.59
C PRO A 15 3.45 5.59 -16.21
N GLN A 16 2.90 6.44 -15.33
CA GLN A 16 3.42 6.61 -13.97
C GLN A 16 3.19 5.35 -13.11
N ALA A 17 2.09 4.64 -13.32
CA ALA A 17 1.82 3.37 -12.64
C ALA A 17 2.81 2.27 -13.01
N ILE A 18 3.22 2.18 -14.28
CA ILE A 18 4.23 1.23 -14.74
C ILE A 18 5.57 1.55 -14.04
N THR A 19 6.02 2.80 -14.11
CA THR A 19 7.29 3.22 -13.49
C THR A 19 7.31 2.97 -11.98
N ALA A 20 6.24 3.33 -11.27
CA ALA A 20 6.14 3.11 -9.83
C ALA A 20 6.16 1.61 -9.47
N THR A 21 5.51 0.77 -10.27
CA THR A 21 5.49 -0.69 -10.07
C THR A 21 6.86 -1.30 -10.36
N ALA A 22 7.51 -0.88 -11.45
CA ALA A 22 8.87 -1.31 -11.79
C ALA A 22 9.87 -0.92 -10.69
N HIS A 23 9.81 0.31 -10.18
CA HIS A 23 10.66 0.75 -9.07
C HIS A 23 10.42 -0.08 -7.80
N LYS A 24 9.16 -0.39 -7.48
CA LYS A 24 8.82 -1.25 -6.33
C LYS A 24 9.41 -2.66 -6.48
N LEU A 25 9.31 -3.25 -7.67
CA LEU A 25 9.92 -4.55 -7.97
C LEU A 25 11.45 -4.50 -7.90
N ALA A 26 12.06 -3.46 -8.46
CA ALA A 26 13.51 -3.27 -8.43
C ALA A 26 14.05 -3.21 -7.00
N ARG A 27 13.34 -2.53 -6.08
CA ARG A 27 13.72 -2.50 -4.66
C ARG A 27 13.66 -3.87 -3.99
N ILE A 28 12.64 -4.68 -4.31
CA ILE A 28 12.53 -6.06 -3.81
C ILE A 28 13.71 -6.88 -4.30
N VAL A 29 13.94 -6.88 -5.62
CA VAL A 29 15.04 -7.65 -6.23
C VAL A 29 16.40 -7.18 -5.69
N TYR A 30 16.61 -5.88 -5.59
CA TYR A 30 17.85 -5.33 -5.01
C TYR A 30 18.07 -5.80 -3.58
N HIS A 31 17.02 -5.79 -2.74
CA HIS A 31 17.13 -6.27 -1.37
C HIS A 31 17.50 -7.75 -1.32
N LEU A 32 16.81 -8.60 -2.10
CA LEU A 32 17.11 -10.03 -2.18
C LEU A 32 18.54 -10.32 -2.61
N LEU A 33 19.02 -9.61 -3.65
CA LEU A 33 20.38 -9.77 -4.14
C LEU A 33 21.42 -9.25 -3.15
N SER A 34 21.10 -8.17 -2.42
CA SER A 34 22.02 -7.52 -1.49
C SER A 34 22.14 -8.25 -0.16
N THR A 35 21.05 -8.77 0.41
CA THR A 35 21.07 -9.48 1.70
C THR A 35 21.31 -10.97 1.54
N ARG A 36 21.08 -11.53 0.33
CA ARG A 36 21.10 -12.98 0.05
C ARG A 36 20.16 -13.79 0.94
N GLU A 37 19.20 -13.12 1.56
CA GLU A 37 18.14 -13.76 2.34
C GLU A 37 17.05 -14.25 1.39
N ALA A 38 16.38 -15.33 1.79
CA ALA A 38 15.22 -15.81 1.06
C ALA A 38 14.14 -14.73 1.06
N TYR A 39 13.35 -14.65 -0.02
CA TYR A 39 12.23 -13.73 -0.08
C TYR A 39 11.23 -14.04 1.03
N ASP A 40 11.11 -13.10 1.95
CA ASP A 40 10.12 -13.14 3.03
C ASP A 40 8.97 -12.19 2.70
N GLU A 41 7.80 -12.79 2.44
CA GLU A 41 6.58 -12.05 2.14
C GLU A 41 6.07 -11.23 3.34
N SER A 42 6.45 -11.59 4.57
CA SER A 42 6.03 -10.90 5.79
C SER A 42 6.55 -9.45 5.89
N VAL A 43 7.71 -9.18 5.30
CA VAL A 43 8.27 -7.82 5.22
C VAL A 43 7.40 -6.94 4.33
N PHE A 44 6.85 -7.54 3.26
CA PHE A 44 5.96 -6.86 2.34
C PHE A 44 4.58 -6.60 2.97
N ASP A 45 4.03 -7.58 3.68
CA ASP A 45 2.76 -7.47 4.39
C ASP A 45 2.79 -6.33 5.42
N LYS A 46 3.88 -6.19 6.17
CA LYS A 46 4.08 -5.07 7.11
C LYS A 46 3.97 -3.71 6.43
N CYS A 47 4.59 -3.57 5.24
CA CYS A 47 4.51 -2.33 4.47
C CYS A 47 3.09 -2.05 3.94
N GLU A 48 2.34 -3.07 3.52
CA GLU A 48 0.93 -2.91 3.12
C GLU A 48 0.04 -2.57 4.31
N GLU A 49 0.25 -3.21 5.47
CA GLU A 49 -0.45 -2.89 6.72
C GLU A 49 -0.23 -1.45 7.15
N GLU A 50 1.00 -0.95 7.11
CA GLU A 50 1.29 0.44 7.42
C GLU A 50 0.61 1.42 6.45
N ALA A 51 0.54 1.05 5.16
CA ALA A 51 -0.18 1.84 4.18
C ALA A 51 -1.69 1.84 4.45
N PHE A 52 -2.24 0.69 4.86
CA PHE A 52 -3.63 0.54 5.27
C PHE A 52 -3.94 1.37 6.52
N LYS A 53 -3.13 1.26 7.59
CA LYS A 53 -3.24 2.05 8.82
C LYS A 53 -3.22 3.56 8.53
N ARG A 54 -2.35 4.01 7.62
CA ARG A 54 -2.32 5.42 7.17
C ARG A 54 -3.59 5.83 6.44
N ALA A 55 -4.12 4.98 5.57
CA ALA A 55 -5.39 5.23 4.89
C ALA A 55 -6.56 5.30 5.87
N GLU A 56 -6.61 4.40 6.85
CA GLU A 56 -7.61 4.38 7.91
C GLU A 56 -7.55 5.65 8.77
N MET A 57 -6.36 6.05 9.22
CA MET A 57 -6.18 7.29 9.98
C MET A 57 -6.65 8.51 9.19
N ARG A 58 -6.36 8.58 7.89
CA ARG A 58 -6.85 9.66 7.02
C ARG A 58 -8.38 9.67 6.93
N LEU A 59 -8.99 8.50 6.80
CA LEU A 59 -10.43 8.35 6.74
C LEU A 59 -11.08 8.79 8.06
N ARG A 60 -10.57 8.33 9.21
CA ARG A 60 -11.05 8.73 10.54
C ARG A 60 -10.97 10.24 10.76
N ARG A 61 -9.88 10.87 10.32
CA ARG A 61 -9.73 12.35 10.38
C ARG A 61 -10.77 13.07 9.51
N GLN A 62 -11.02 12.58 8.30
CA GLN A 62 -12.02 13.15 7.40
C GLN A 62 -13.44 13.03 7.98
N ALA A 63 -13.78 11.88 8.56
CA ALA A 63 -15.06 11.68 9.22
C ALA A 63 -15.23 12.61 10.43
N ALA A 64 -14.21 12.71 11.28
CA ALA A 64 -14.24 13.59 12.46
C ALA A 64 -14.46 15.06 12.08
N HIS A 65 -13.86 15.53 10.98
CA HIS A 65 -14.07 16.88 10.47
C HIS A 65 -15.53 17.14 10.06
N LEU A 66 -16.24 16.10 9.61
CA LEU A 66 -17.64 16.15 9.21
C LEU A 66 -18.61 15.81 10.36
N GLY A 67 -18.11 15.62 11.59
CA GLY A 67 -18.92 15.23 12.75
C GLY A 67 -19.33 13.74 12.78
N PHE A 68 -18.78 12.93 11.88
CA PHE A 68 -19.06 11.49 11.81
C PHE A 68 -17.98 10.67 12.54
N ARG A 69 -18.37 9.52 13.09
CA ARG A 69 -17.45 8.55 13.71
C ARG A 69 -17.42 7.27 12.87
N ILE A 70 -16.22 6.86 12.47
CA ILE A 70 -16.02 5.60 11.75
C ILE A 70 -16.04 4.46 12.76
N ILE A 71 -16.92 3.49 12.50
CA ILE A 71 -16.96 2.21 13.19
C ILE A 71 -16.58 1.12 12.19
N THR A 72 -15.79 0.14 12.62
CA THR A 72 -15.56 -1.06 11.83
C THR A 72 -16.90 -1.79 11.72
N ALA A 73 -17.39 -2.00 10.50
CA ALA A 73 -18.51 -2.91 10.29
C ALA A 73 -18.04 -4.29 10.75
N LYS A 74 -18.60 -4.80 11.86
CA LYS A 74 -18.40 -6.20 12.25
C LYS A 74 -18.83 -7.07 11.08
N GLU A 75 -17.94 -7.98 10.68
CA GLU A 75 -18.21 -9.03 9.69
C GLU A 75 -19.46 -9.81 10.09
N GLY A 76 -20.36 -9.99 9.13
CA GLY A 76 -21.47 -10.95 9.17
C GLY A 76 -21.23 -12.02 8.13
#